data_AF-A0A962I8E3-F1
#
_entry.id   AF-A0A962I8E3-F1
#
_cell.length_a   1.000
_cell.length_b   1.000
_cell.length_c   1.000
_cell.angle_alpha   90.00
_cell.angle_beta   90.00
_cell.angle_gamma   90.00
#
_symmetry.space_group_name_H-M   'P 1'
#
loop_
_entity.id
_entity.type
_entity.pdbx_description
1 polymer ?
#
loop_
_entity_poly.entity_id
_entity_poly.type
_entity_poly.pdbx_seq_one_letter_code
_entity_poly.pdbx_strand_id
1 'polypeptide(L)'
;MSPLHRSLLRPALLACLLTAVGCSKDASTDAPPPVSDRPNVSAAPEAAGRPSATTLAASTAPNAAEGVTGVTECDEFLANYRRCLVDQVPAEARSAMQPGLDQWARSWQQLAAEPATRASLPQICAQARSNSQAALQAFHCNF
;
A
#
# COMPACT_ATOMS: atom_id res chain seq x y z
N MET A 1 45.27 -1.08 -56.74
CA MET A 1 44.46 0.05 -56.24
C MET A 1 44.92 0.32 -54.81
N SER A 2 45.87 1.24 -54.65
CA SER A 2 46.33 1.77 -53.36
C SER A 2 45.32 2.82 -52.84
N PRO A 3 45.43 3.33 -51.59
CA PRO A 3 46.43 3.06 -50.55
C PRO A 3 45.80 2.49 -49.24
N LEU A 4 46.50 1.67 -48.45
CA LEU A 4 47.58 2.08 -47.52
C LEU A 4 47.17 3.26 -46.63
N HIS A 5 47.55 3.17 -45.35
CA HIS A 5 47.20 3.97 -44.17
C HIS A 5 46.03 3.37 -43.36
N ARG A 6 46.23 2.85 -42.16
CA ARG A 6 47.44 2.86 -41.33
C ARG A 6 47.17 1.90 -40.19
N SER A 7 47.59 0.66 -40.37
CA SER A 7 47.93 -0.16 -39.23
C SER A 7 49.04 0.57 -38.45
N LEU A 8 48.91 0.50 -37.13
CA LEU A 8 49.91 0.72 -36.07
C LEU A 8 49.88 2.05 -35.30
N LEU A 9 49.87 1.85 -33.98
CA LEU A 9 49.89 2.74 -32.81
C LEU A 9 48.51 3.28 -32.41
N ARG A 10 47.91 2.91 -31.27
CA ARG A 10 48.46 2.27 -30.07
C ARG A 10 47.31 1.71 -29.20
N PRO A 11 47.56 0.60 -28.49
CA PRO A 11 46.60 -0.15 -27.70
C PRO A 11 46.43 0.45 -26.30
N ALA A 12 45.36 0.05 -25.61
CA ALA A 12 45.28 -0.28 -24.18
C ALA A 12 43.99 0.26 -23.54
N LEU A 13 43.34 -0.66 -22.80
CA LEU A 13 42.35 -0.42 -21.75
C LEU A 13 40.99 0.06 -22.26
N LEU A 14 39.84 -0.53 -21.94
CA LEU A 14 39.54 -1.33 -20.76
C LEU A 14 38.23 -2.10 -21.02
N ALA A 15 38.33 -3.42 -21.14
CA ALA A 15 37.21 -4.30 -20.87
C ALA A 15 37.04 -4.39 -19.35
N CYS A 16 35.87 -4.04 -18.81
CA CYS A 16 35.40 -4.57 -17.52
C CYS A 16 33.97 -4.12 -17.18
N LEU A 17 33.14 -5.12 -16.86
CA LEU A 17 32.21 -5.15 -15.72
C LEU A 17 30.87 -4.37 -15.85
N LEU A 18 29.85 -5.02 -16.44
CA LEU A 18 28.48 -4.90 -15.92
C LEU A 18 28.36 -5.80 -14.68
N THR A 19 28.68 -5.23 -13.52
CA THR A 19 28.49 -5.84 -12.20
C THR A 19 27.05 -5.73 -11.72
N ALA A 20 26.62 -6.79 -11.07
CA ALA A 20 25.47 -6.85 -10.17
C ALA A 20 25.48 -5.72 -9.12
N VAL A 21 24.30 -5.16 -8.86
CA VAL A 21 23.92 -4.49 -7.61
C VAL A 21 22.39 -4.72 -7.48
N GLY A 22 21.83 -5.28 -6.42
CA GLY A 22 22.20 -5.16 -5.01
C GLY A 22 21.27 -4.13 -4.37
N CYS A 23 20.58 -4.54 -3.30
CA CYS A 23 19.72 -3.72 -2.43
C CYS A 23 20.19 -2.27 -2.26
N SER A 24 19.25 -1.33 -2.35
CA SER A 24 19.37 -0.03 -1.66
C SER A 24 18.18 0.16 -0.74
N LYS A 25 18.41 -0.34 0.47
CA LYS A 25 17.84 0.17 1.71
C LYS A 25 18.67 1.39 2.14
N ASP A 26 17.98 2.34 2.75
CA ASP A 26 18.44 3.46 3.60
C ASP A 26 18.77 4.82 2.97
N ALA A 27 17.89 5.76 3.33
CA ALA A 27 18.18 7.01 4.04
C ALA A 27 19.24 7.97 3.49
N SER A 28 18.77 9.14 3.04
CA SER A 28 19.47 10.41 3.24
C SER A 28 18.47 11.52 3.52
N THR A 29 18.52 11.98 4.77
CA THR A 29 18.04 13.27 5.28
C THR A 29 19.00 14.39 4.86
N ASP A 30 18.44 15.60 4.66
CA ASP A 30 19.06 16.94 4.63
C ASP A 30 20.00 17.31 3.46
N ALA A 31 19.92 18.47 2.79
CA ALA A 31 19.22 19.73 3.04
C ALA A 31 19.09 20.56 1.74
N PRO A 32 18.04 21.39 1.54
CA PRO A 32 18.01 22.48 0.57
C PRO A 32 18.57 23.82 1.12
N PRO A 33 18.96 24.77 0.25
CA PRO A 33 19.73 25.98 0.62
C PRO A 33 18.96 27.03 1.45
N PRO A 34 19.66 27.96 2.13
CA PRO A 34 19.03 29.00 2.94
C PRO A 34 18.42 30.11 2.08
N VAL A 35 17.12 30.37 2.27
CA VAL A 35 16.48 31.63 1.88
C VAL A 35 16.20 32.46 3.13
N SER A 36 16.72 33.68 3.15
CA SER A 36 16.54 34.66 4.22
C SER A 36 15.27 35.52 4.02
N ASP A 37 14.60 35.79 5.15
CA ASP A 37 13.85 37.00 5.58
C ASP A 37 12.80 37.63 4.64
N ARG A 38 11.55 37.91 5.05
CA ARG A 38 11.05 38.52 6.31
C ARG A 38 9.58 38.13 6.59
N PRO A 39 9.11 38.09 7.84
CA PRO A 39 7.70 38.33 8.16
C PRO A 39 7.47 39.79 8.55
N ASN A 40 6.63 40.47 7.76
CA ASN A 40 6.04 41.75 8.07
C ASN A 40 5.10 41.61 9.29
N VAL A 41 5.35 42.38 10.35
CA VAL A 41 4.41 42.52 11.47
C VAL A 41 3.25 43.38 11.02
N SER A 42 2.03 42.87 11.15
CA SER A 42 0.84 43.71 11.34
C SER A 42 -0.16 42.99 12.23
N ALA A 43 -0.62 43.75 13.21
CA ALA A 43 -1.30 43.33 14.41
C ALA A 43 -2.75 42.87 14.19
N ALA A 44 -3.28 42.27 15.25
CA ALA A 44 -4.61 41.70 15.45
C ALA A 44 -5.80 42.62 15.11
N PRO A 45 -7.03 42.06 15.08
CA PRO A 45 -7.78 42.17 16.31
C PRO A 45 -8.39 40.86 16.82
N GLU A 46 -8.46 40.83 18.14
CA GLU A 46 -9.24 39.97 19.01
C GLU A 46 -10.74 40.10 18.69
N ALA A 47 -11.44 38.98 18.51
CA ALA A 47 -12.89 38.93 18.60
C ALA A 47 -13.30 37.60 19.22
N ALA A 48 -13.72 37.70 20.48
CA ALA A 48 -14.36 36.65 21.26
C ALA A 48 -15.55 36.02 20.52
N GLY A 49 -15.66 34.69 20.55
CA GLY A 49 -16.74 34.01 19.82
C GLY A 49 -16.91 32.52 20.06
N ARG A 50 -17.18 32.14 21.31
CA ARG A 50 -17.95 30.94 21.75
C ARG A 50 -17.34 29.54 21.49
N PRO A 51 -17.44 28.61 22.47
CA PRO A 51 -17.19 27.20 22.22
C PRO A 51 -18.35 26.66 21.38
N SER A 52 -18.16 26.59 20.05
CA SER A 52 -18.94 25.65 19.24
C SER A 52 -18.50 24.26 19.65
N ALA A 53 -19.28 23.66 20.55
CA ALA A 53 -19.36 22.22 20.67
C ALA A 53 -19.82 21.67 19.32
N THR A 54 -18.86 21.49 18.40
CA THR A 54 -19.01 20.54 17.32
C THR A 54 -19.06 19.19 18.00
N THR A 55 -20.29 18.75 18.28
CA THR A 55 -20.64 17.35 18.42
C THR A 55 -19.93 16.64 17.26
N LEU A 56 -18.81 15.97 17.56
CA LEU A 56 -18.35 14.91 16.71
C LEU A 56 -19.55 13.97 16.61
N ALA A 57 -20.17 13.95 15.44
CA ALA A 57 -21.04 12.86 15.05
C ALA A 57 -20.21 11.61 15.35
N ALA A 58 -20.64 10.87 16.36
CA ALA A 58 -20.15 9.54 16.60
C ALA A 58 -20.39 8.81 15.29
N SER A 59 -19.32 8.59 14.53
CA SER A 59 -19.32 7.64 13.44
C SER A 59 -19.75 6.34 14.07
N THR A 60 -21.04 6.02 13.93
CA THR A 60 -21.61 4.73 14.28
C THR A 60 -20.72 3.72 13.60
N ALA A 61 -19.87 3.05 14.39
CA ALA A 61 -19.10 1.93 13.93
C ALA A 61 -20.12 0.96 13.32
N PRO A 62 -19.97 0.56 12.04
CA PRO A 62 -20.94 -0.33 11.42
C PRO A 62 -21.04 -1.59 12.30
N ASN A 63 -22.26 -1.86 12.73
CA ASN A 63 -22.61 -3.07 13.44
C ASN A 63 -22.06 -4.24 12.62
N ALA A 64 -21.32 -5.14 13.28
CA ALA A 64 -20.76 -6.36 12.69
C ALA A 64 -21.81 -7.35 12.12
N ALA A 65 -23.07 -6.93 12.00
CA ALA A 65 -24.17 -7.65 11.37
C ALA A 65 -24.35 -7.30 9.88
N GLU A 66 -23.80 -6.17 9.42
CA GLU A 66 -23.59 -5.91 7.99
C GLU A 66 -22.16 -6.36 7.63
N GLY A 67 -22.02 -7.15 6.57
CA GLY A 67 -20.71 -7.57 6.08
C GLY A 67 -19.79 -6.36 5.88
N VAL A 68 -18.48 -6.55 6.05
CA VAL A 68 -17.43 -5.51 6.02
C VAL A 68 -17.58 -4.56 4.83
N THR A 69 -18.01 -5.08 3.69
CA THR A 69 -18.15 -4.36 2.43
C THR A 69 -19.59 -4.22 1.94
N GLY A 70 -20.54 -4.97 2.53
CA GLY A 70 -21.91 -5.07 2.03
C GLY A 70 -22.00 -5.65 0.61
N VAL A 71 -20.98 -6.40 0.19
CA VAL A 71 -20.88 -7.11 -1.09
C VAL A 71 -20.62 -8.57 -0.75
N THR A 72 -21.61 -9.43 -0.98
CA THR A 72 -21.60 -10.83 -0.54
C THR A 72 -20.31 -11.55 -0.91
N GLU A 73 -19.83 -11.41 -2.14
CA GLU A 73 -18.63 -12.11 -2.60
C GLU A 73 -17.36 -11.70 -1.82
N CYS A 74 -17.22 -10.42 -1.52
CA CYS A 74 -16.09 -9.88 -0.76
C CYS A 74 -16.15 -10.32 0.71
N ASP A 75 -17.35 -10.26 1.30
CA ASP A 75 -17.57 -10.61 2.70
C ASP A 75 -17.39 -12.12 2.92
N GLU A 76 -17.86 -12.97 2.00
CA GLU A 76 -17.61 -14.42 2.02
C GLU A 76 -16.13 -14.74 1.90
N PHE A 77 -15.40 -14.07 1.00
CA PHE A 77 -13.95 -14.24 0.90
C PHE A 77 -13.24 -13.90 2.22
N LEU A 78 -13.53 -12.73 2.81
CA LEU A 78 -12.91 -12.31 4.07
C LEU A 78 -13.23 -13.28 5.21
N ALA A 79 -14.49 -13.75 5.28
CA ALA A 79 -14.93 -14.69 6.30
C ALA A 79 -14.23 -16.05 6.14
N ASN A 80 -14.20 -16.60 4.92
CA ASN A 80 -13.57 -17.89 4.65
C ASN A 80 -12.05 -17.84 4.85
N TYR A 81 -11.40 -16.74 4.44
CA TYR A 81 -9.98 -16.51 4.69
C TYR A 81 -9.70 -16.49 6.19
N ARG A 82 -10.47 -15.70 6.96
CA ARG A 82 -10.31 -15.63 8.42
C ARG A 82 -10.52 -16.98 9.08
N ARG A 83 -11.55 -17.73 8.66
CA ARG A 83 -11.81 -19.07 9.19
C ARG A 83 -10.64 -20.01 8.89
N CYS A 84 -10.14 -19.98 7.67
CA CYS A 84 -9.01 -20.84 7.33
C CYS A 84 -7.73 -20.49 8.09
N LEU A 85 -7.47 -19.21 8.29
CA LEU A 85 -6.37 -18.75 9.14
C LEU A 85 -6.47 -19.37 10.54
N VAL A 86 -7.66 -19.38 11.15
CA VAL A 86 -7.86 -19.93 12.50
C VAL A 86 -7.75 -21.46 12.51
N ASP A 87 -8.35 -22.13 11.53
CA ASP A 87 -8.53 -23.58 11.55
C ASP A 87 -7.32 -24.36 11.01
N GLN A 88 -6.65 -23.85 9.97
CA GLN A 88 -5.62 -24.59 9.24
C GLN A 88 -4.21 -24.00 9.38
N VAL A 89 -4.10 -22.68 9.54
CA VAL A 89 -2.80 -22.00 9.53
C VAL A 89 -2.19 -21.98 10.94
N PRO A 90 -0.92 -22.41 11.12
CA PRO A 90 -0.19 -22.27 12.39
C PRO A 90 -0.07 -20.81 12.87
N ALA A 91 0.04 -20.60 14.17
CA ALA A 91 0.01 -19.27 14.78
C ALA A 91 1.10 -18.30 14.24
N GLU A 92 2.33 -18.78 14.02
CA GLU A 92 3.39 -17.98 13.40
C GLU A 92 3.01 -17.49 11.98
N ALA A 93 2.53 -18.40 11.12
CA ALA A 93 2.16 -18.05 9.74
C ALA A 93 0.89 -17.19 9.69
N ARG A 94 -0.06 -17.43 10.60
CA ARG A 94 -1.27 -16.62 10.76
C ARG A 94 -0.93 -15.17 11.08
N SER A 95 0.03 -14.95 11.98
CA SER A 95 0.45 -13.61 12.40
C SER A 95 1.04 -12.80 11.25
N ALA A 96 1.65 -13.47 10.26
CA ALA A 96 2.13 -12.82 9.04
C ALA A 96 1.01 -12.48 8.04
N MET A 97 -0.08 -13.24 8.00
CA MET A 97 -1.18 -13.06 7.03
C MET A 97 -2.32 -12.17 7.54
N GLN A 98 -2.57 -12.16 8.86
CA GLN A 98 -3.61 -11.36 9.50
C GLN A 98 -3.57 -9.86 9.10
N PRO A 99 -2.40 -9.19 9.07
CA PRO A 99 -2.33 -7.77 8.71
C PRO A 99 -2.81 -7.48 7.28
N GLY A 100 -2.50 -8.38 6.34
CA GLY A 100 -2.96 -8.26 4.94
C GLY A 100 -4.47 -8.40 4.83
N LEU A 101 -5.06 -9.35 5.57
CA LEU A 101 -6.51 -9.53 5.61
C LEU A 101 -7.22 -8.29 6.19
N ASP A 102 -6.69 -7.74 7.29
CA ASP A 102 -7.25 -6.55 7.92
C ASP A 102 -7.05 -5.29 7.06
N GLN A 103 -6.02 -5.25 6.22
CA GLN A 103 -5.82 -4.20 5.22
C GLN A 103 -6.88 -4.29 4.12
N TRP A 104 -7.15 -5.47 3.57
CA TRP A 104 -8.22 -5.65 2.58
C TRP A 104 -9.58 -5.27 3.16
N ALA A 105 -9.91 -5.76 4.35
CA ALA A 105 -11.15 -5.42 5.03
C ALA A 105 -11.34 -3.90 5.14
N ARG A 106 -10.33 -3.19 5.64
CA ARG A 106 -10.37 -1.72 5.77
C ARG A 106 -10.45 -1.01 4.42
N SER A 107 -9.61 -1.41 3.45
CA SER A 107 -9.60 -0.80 2.12
C SER A 107 -10.93 -0.97 1.41
N TRP A 108 -11.50 -2.17 1.44
CA TRP A 108 -12.76 -2.47 0.78
C TRP A 108 -13.95 -1.84 1.47
N GLN A 109 -13.91 -1.70 2.79
CA GLN A 109 -14.90 -0.92 3.53
C GLN A 109 -14.91 0.56 3.09
N GLN A 110 -13.74 1.17 2.86
CA GLN A 110 -13.67 2.54 2.35
C GLN A 110 -14.22 2.64 0.93
N LEU A 111 -13.91 1.67 0.05
CA LEU A 111 -14.49 1.60 -1.30
C LEU A 111 -16.00 1.33 -1.28
N ALA A 112 -16.50 0.57 -0.31
CA ALA A 112 -17.92 0.30 -0.16
C ALA A 112 -18.71 1.54 0.28
N ALA A 113 -18.06 2.44 1.05
CA ALA A 113 -18.68 3.67 1.53
C ALA A 113 -18.98 4.66 0.40
N GLU A 114 -18.26 4.58 -0.72
CA GLU A 114 -18.47 5.45 -1.88
C GLU A 114 -19.21 4.72 -3.02
N PRO A 115 -20.40 5.17 -3.44
CA PRO A 115 -21.19 4.51 -4.48
C PRO A 115 -20.44 4.34 -5.80
N ALA A 116 -19.57 5.30 -6.13
CA ALA A 116 -18.79 5.31 -7.37
C ALA A 116 -17.75 4.18 -7.41
N THR A 117 -17.19 3.79 -6.27
CA THR A 117 -16.14 2.76 -6.20
C THR A 117 -16.71 1.41 -5.75
N ARG A 118 -17.85 1.37 -5.06
CA ARG A 118 -18.53 0.13 -4.65
C ARG A 118 -18.80 -0.84 -5.80
N ALA A 119 -19.13 -0.34 -7.00
CA ALA A 119 -19.37 -1.18 -8.17
C ALA A 119 -18.12 -1.96 -8.64
N SER A 120 -16.91 -1.51 -8.27
CA SER A 120 -15.66 -2.18 -8.60
C SER A 120 -15.27 -3.30 -7.62
N LEU A 121 -15.88 -3.33 -6.42
CA LEU A 121 -15.51 -4.27 -5.36
C LEU A 121 -15.55 -5.75 -5.78
N PRO A 122 -16.57 -6.26 -6.49
CA PRO A 122 -16.59 -7.67 -6.89
C PRO A 122 -15.32 -8.08 -7.65
N GLN A 123 -14.88 -7.26 -8.61
CA GLN A 123 -13.67 -7.54 -9.38
C GLN A 123 -12.41 -7.46 -8.51
N ILE A 124 -12.33 -6.48 -7.61
CA ILE A 124 -11.19 -6.32 -6.70
C ILE A 124 -11.07 -7.52 -5.76
N CYS A 125 -12.18 -7.99 -5.20
CA CYS A 125 -12.21 -9.12 -4.28
C CYS A 125 -11.92 -10.44 -4.99
N ALA A 126 -12.46 -10.65 -6.19
CA ALA A 126 -12.14 -11.80 -7.02
C ALA A 126 -10.62 -11.88 -7.34
N GLN A 127 -10.01 -10.73 -7.67
CA GLN A 127 -8.57 -10.67 -7.91
C GLN A 127 -7.78 -10.99 -6.64
N ALA A 128 -8.19 -10.47 -5.47
CA ALA A 128 -7.54 -10.79 -4.21
C ALA A 128 -7.67 -12.28 -3.84
N ARG A 129 -8.82 -12.91 -4.12
CA ARG A 129 -9.00 -14.37 -3.96
C ARG A 129 -8.02 -15.13 -4.85
N SER A 130 -7.95 -14.80 -6.14
CA SER A 130 -7.04 -15.45 -7.08
C SER A 130 -5.57 -15.30 -6.65
N ASN A 131 -5.17 -14.08 -6.25
CA ASN A 131 -3.79 -13.78 -5.84
C ASN A 131 -3.38 -14.49 -4.55
N SER A 132 -4.34 -14.76 -3.66
CA SER A 132 -4.06 -15.40 -2.37
C SER A 132 -4.18 -16.93 -2.41
N GLN A 133 -4.85 -17.48 -3.42
CA GLN A 133 -5.14 -18.91 -3.50
C GLN A 133 -3.88 -19.78 -3.41
N ALA A 134 -2.80 -19.44 -4.12
CA ALA A 134 -1.57 -20.23 -4.10
C ALA A 134 -0.93 -20.30 -2.71
N ALA A 135 -0.92 -19.18 -1.97
CA ALA A 135 -0.39 -19.14 -0.61
C ALA A 135 -1.28 -19.92 0.36
N LEU A 136 -2.58 -19.84 0.18
CA LEU A 136 -3.60 -20.51 0.99
C LEU A 136 -3.65 -22.04 0.75
N GLN A 137 -3.42 -22.48 -0.48
CA GLN A 137 -3.37 -23.91 -0.84
C GLN A 137 -2.29 -24.67 -0.06
N ALA A 138 -1.15 -24.04 0.23
CA ALA A 138 -0.10 -24.64 1.06
C ALA A 138 -0.56 -24.96 2.49
N PHE A 139 -1.62 -24.29 2.96
CA PHE A 139 -2.25 -24.52 4.26
C PHE A 139 -3.60 -25.24 4.13
N HIS A 140 -3.91 -25.85 2.99
CA HIS A 140 -5.18 -26.55 2.75
C HIS A 140 -6.44 -25.67 2.88
N CYS A 141 -6.28 -24.35 2.70
CA CYS A 141 -7.38 -23.41 2.61
C CYS A 141 -7.99 -23.43 1.20
N ASN A 142 -9.21 -23.97 1.06
CA ASN A 142 -9.88 -24.08 -0.23
C ASN A 142 -11.33 -23.57 -0.15
N PHE A 143 -11.57 -22.39 -0.73
CA PHE A 143 -12.86 -21.68 -0.77
C PHE A 143 -12.88 -20.64 -1.89
#